data_AF-A0A1V1NZ79-F1
#
_entry.id   AF-A0A1V1NZ79-F1
#
_cell.length_a   1.000
_cell.length_b   1.000
_cell.length_c   1.000
_cell.angle_alpha   90.00
_cell.angle_beta   90.00
_cell.angle_gamma   90.00
#
_symmetry.space_group_name_H-M   'P 1'
#
loop_
_entity.id
_entity.type
_entity.pdbx_description
1 polymer ?
#
loop_
_entity_poly.entity_id
_entity_poly.type
_entity_poly.pdbx_seq_one_letter_code
_entity_poly.pdbx_strand_id
1 'polypeptide(L)'
;MDNDLNDLIITGKSSNASIVPNENIAFLAVGETVHMSITPTAIESGVVTITVQVFDGAFTSTTAFALNITESPDKSIVSFSIEELSGNDLTNMPITFAQPFVAGDISNSQTIKVMTSDQNVLPTQIDKKSLYPDGSLKHGIISFILPEAASNEIQTFTLTSARAQTIISDTSLLTDILSNPFDLTVSIHENNILYQSTLKQALSQKPIQLWLNGQICKEWHVTGELKDNQNEIHPHLSPIFYLRAYENSTIVRISVVIENNYTYQPNPQNFVYDLNISTNNATLFSKTALTHYHHARLRKIFYLDISNPITDRTNTLNACHIAHDIKYLMQSKAVPSYDPQFIHNLSDESIQAMISAWDSAEKLMNNGLVYYMMNSAAKGPLPQWTAAYLLTMHPELKDITLGHGELAGSWPVHFRDKQTQLPVSIIDYPYVSTIWTVKDTYNSETKRYENPATCNEGFDCACNLKFAYDSLAYVPYLLTGDYYFLEELQFNANYGLIVQNPGYREEHKGLIKGIYGLQGQSWGLRTLEYCAFITPDNHPLKQYFTDIIRNNIEYFNNSRDEKKGLLFWVVLFDQ
;
A
#
# COMPACT_ATOMS: atom_id res chain seq x y z
N MET A 1 -1.93 -62.10 13.58
CA MET A 1 -2.96 -61.15 13.14
C MET A 1 -2.23 -59.84 13.00
N ASP A 2 -2.36 -59.17 11.85
CA ASP A 2 -1.93 -57.79 11.74
C ASP A 2 -2.86 -56.94 12.60
N ASN A 3 -2.30 -55.98 13.34
CA ASN A 3 -3.11 -55.06 14.14
C ASN A 3 -3.78 -54.04 13.21
N ASP A 4 -4.98 -53.60 13.58
CA ASP A 4 -5.65 -52.51 12.87
C ASP A 4 -4.77 -51.25 13.00
N LEU A 5 -4.68 -50.47 11.92
CA LEU A 5 -3.89 -49.24 11.90
C LEU A 5 -4.37 -48.24 12.98
N ASN A 6 -5.64 -48.32 13.38
CA ASN A 6 -6.22 -47.51 14.46
C ASN A 6 -5.69 -47.87 15.86
N ASP A 7 -5.10 -49.05 16.02
CA ASP A 7 -4.53 -49.52 17.30
C ASP A 7 -3.04 -49.21 17.43
N LEU A 8 -2.43 -48.59 16.40
CA LEU A 8 -1.02 -48.24 16.38
C LEU A 8 -0.78 -46.80 16.83
N ILE A 9 0.14 -46.61 17.78
CA ILE A 9 0.65 -45.30 18.18
C ILE A 9 1.92 -45.01 17.40
N ILE A 10 1.89 -44.00 16.53
CA ILE A 10 3.01 -43.58 15.70
C ILE A 10 3.57 -42.25 16.21
N THR A 11 4.87 -42.21 16.47
CA THR A 11 5.56 -40.99 16.89
C THR A 11 6.83 -40.75 16.08
N GLY A 12 7.19 -39.48 15.92
CA GLY A 12 8.39 -39.02 15.24
C GLY A 12 9.25 -38.20 16.18
N LYS A 13 10.57 -38.43 16.14
CA LYS A 13 11.54 -37.69 16.96
C LYS A 13 12.74 -37.27 16.13
N SER A 14 13.10 -35.99 16.21
CA SER A 14 14.32 -35.44 15.63
C SER A 14 15.50 -35.56 16.59
N SER A 15 16.70 -35.78 16.04
CA SER A 15 17.96 -35.69 16.78
C SER A 15 18.32 -34.26 17.19
N ASN A 16 17.75 -33.25 16.54
CA ASN A 16 17.93 -31.83 16.87
C ASN A 16 16.60 -31.10 16.72
N ALA A 17 15.93 -30.87 17.85
CA ALA A 17 14.64 -30.20 17.92
C ALA A 17 14.70 -28.72 17.53
N SER A 18 15.88 -28.09 17.55
CA SER A 18 16.04 -26.71 17.05
C SER A 18 15.90 -26.63 15.53
N ILE A 19 16.32 -27.67 14.80
CA ILE A 19 16.26 -27.75 13.33
C ILE A 19 14.93 -28.37 12.86
N VAL A 20 14.47 -29.45 13.50
CA VAL A 20 13.16 -30.05 13.24
C VAL A 20 12.49 -30.28 14.60
N PRO A 21 11.57 -29.40 15.02
CA PRO A 21 10.80 -29.59 16.24
C PRO A 21 9.97 -30.88 16.13
N ASN A 22 9.82 -31.62 17.22
CA ASN A 22 9.13 -32.91 17.17
C ASN A 22 7.64 -32.72 16.85
N GLU A 23 7.05 -31.60 17.28
CA GLU A 23 5.69 -31.18 16.97
C GLU A 23 5.45 -30.91 15.48
N ASN A 24 6.52 -30.67 14.71
CA ASN A 24 6.44 -30.49 13.26
C ASN A 24 6.58 -31.80 12.47
N ILE A 25 6.63 -32.94 13.15
CA ILE A 25 6.60 -34.27 12.53
C ILE A 25 5.20 -34.84 12.70
N ALA A 26 4.36 -34.65 11.69
CA ALA A 26 2.96 -35.04 11.69
C ALA A 26 2.73 -36.33 10.91
N PHE A 27 1.78 -37.14 11.36
CA PHE A 27 1.36 -38.38 10.70
C PHE A 27 -0.13 -38.30 10.37
N LEU A 28 -0.48 -38.76 9.17
CA LEU A 28 -1.87 -38.86 8.71
C LEU A 28 -2.08 -40.24 8.09
N ALA A 29 -2.97 -41.02 8.68
CA ALA A 29 -3.40 -42.30 8.12
C ALA A 29 -4.49 -42.11 7.06
N VAL A 30 -4.32 -42.72 5.89
CA VAL A 30 -5.31 -42.75 4.81
C VAL A 30 -5.41 -44.18 4.29
N GLY A 31 -6.49 -44.88 4.67
CA GLY A 31 -6.63 -46.32 4.43
C GLY A 31 -5.54 -47.11 5.16
N GLU A 32 -4.79 -47.95 4.44
CA GLU A 32 -3.67 -48.74 4.98
C GLU A 32 -2.31 -48.00 4.90
N THR A 33 -2.29 -46.74 4.45
CA THR A 33 -1.04 -45.97 4.28
C THR A 33 -0.93 -44.85 5.31
N VAL A 34 0.26 -44.67 5.89
CA VAL A 34 0.58 -43.54 6.77
C VAL A 34 1.47 -42.55 6.03
N HIS A 35 0.97 -41.33 5.88
CA HIS A 35 1.72 -40.21 5.34
C HIS A 35 2.40 -39.46 6.49
N MET A 36 3.68 -39.17 6.33
CA MET A 36 4.45 -38.34 7.26
C MET A 36 4.75 -37.00 6.60
N SER A 37 4.46 -35.92 7.32
CA SER A 37 4.86 -34.57 6.95
C SER A 37 5.90 -34.08 7.95
N ILE A 38 7.00 -33.53 7.45
CA ILE A 38 8.07 -32.94 8.27
C ILE A 38 8.24 -31.50 7.84
N THR A 39 8.08 -30.58 8.78
CA THR A 39 8.32 -29.15 8.55
C THR A 39 9.53 -28.71 9.38
N PRO A 40 10.72 -28.54 8.79
CA PRO A 40 11.86 -27.98 9.50
C PRO A 40 11.53 -26.60 10.08
N THR A 41 12.21 -26.23 11.17
CA THR A 41 12.25 -24.83 11.62
C THR A 41 12.72 -23.99 10.44
N ALA A 42 12.00 -22.91 10.15
CA ALA A 42 12.43 -21.97 9.13
C ALA A 42 13.88 -21.56 9.41
N ILE A 43 14.62 -21.27 8.33
CA ILE A 43 15.99 -20.76 8.40
C ILE A 43 16.97 -21.92 8.70
N GLU A 44 16.79 -22.80 9.69
CA GLU A 44 17.78 -23.84 10.07
C GLU A 44 18.24 -24.80 8.95
N SER A 45 19.53 -25.16 8.98
CA SER A 45 20.17 -26.10 8.04
C SER A 45 21.04 -27.11 8.79
N GLY A 46 21.25 -28.26 8.16
CA GLY A 46 22.06 -29.34 8.72
C GLY A 46 21.44 -30.71 8.52
N VAL A 47 22.14 -31.73 9.00
CA VAL A 47 21.68 -33.12 8.94
C VAL A 47 21.06 -33.47 10.28
N VAL A 48 19.79 -33.87 10.28
CA VAL A 48 19.10 -34.45 11.44
C VAL A 48 18.74 -35.89 11.18
N THR A 49 18.75 -36.72 12.23
CA THR A 49 18.20 -38.08 12.15
C THR A 49 16.77 -38.03 12.66
N ILE A 50 15.82 -38.45 11.82
CA ILE A 50 14.42 -38.61 12.20
C ILE A 50 14.21 -40.08 12.57
N THR A 51 13.78 -40.32 13.80
CA THR A 51 13.41 -41.65 14.30
C THR A 51 11.90 -41.75 14.33
N VAL A 52 11.35 -42.72 13.60
CA VAL A 52 9.92 -43.05 13.63
C VAL A 52 9.74 -44.29 14.48
N GLN A 53 8.80 -44.22 15.41
CA GLN A 53 8.45 -45.31 16.32
C GLN A 53 6.98 -45.68 16.12
N VAL A 54 6.72 -46.98 16.01
CA VAL A 54 5.36 -47.54 15.98
C VAL A 54 5.22 -48.48 17.17
N PHE A 55 4.19 -48.27 17.98
CA PHE A 55 3.88 -49.08 19.16
C PHE A 55 2.45 -49.62 19.05
N ASP A 56 2.29 -50.90 19.34
CA ASP A 56 1.04 -51.62 19.13
C ASP A 56 0.34 -52.05 20.44
N GLY A 57 0.78 -51.50 21.58
CA GLY A 57 0.33 -51.90 22.92
C GLY A 57 1.22 -52.94 23.60
N ALA A 58 2.04 -53.69 22.84
CA ALA A 58 2.91 -54.74 23.37
C ALA A 58 4.36 -54.66 22.87
N PHE A 59 4.56 -54.34 21.59
CA PHE A 59 5.84 -54.29 20.91
C PHE A 59 6.05 -52.92 20.26
N THR A 60 7.31 -52.53 20.21
CA THR A 60 7.76 -51.30 19.58
C THR A 60 8.68 -51.63 18.42
N SER A 61 8.40 -51.08 17.25
CA SER A 61 9.32 -51.07 16.12
C SER A 61 9.81 -49.65 15.85
N THR A 62 11.08 -49.52 15.47
CA THR A 62 11.69 -48.21 15.19
C THR A 62 12.46 -48.26 13.88
N THR A 63 12.34 -47.21 13.09
CA THR A 63 13.19 -46.95 11.93
C THR A 63 13.74 -45.53 12.02
N ALA A 64 14.89 -45.29 11.39
CA ALA A 64 15.47 -43.96 11.36
C ALA A 64 16.08 -43.68 9.99
N PHE A 65 16.02 -42.42 9.59
CA PHE A 65 16.65 -41.94 8.37
C PHE A 65 17.29 -40.57 8.60
N ALA A 66 18.35 -40.27 7.84
CA ALA A 66 18.95 -38.95 7.83
C ALA A 66 18.15 -38.03 6.92
N LEU A 67 17.72 -36.89 7.44
CA LEU A 67 17.13 -35.79 6.71
C LEU A 67 18.20 -34.69 6.60
N ASN A 68 18.68 -34.46 5.38
CA ASN A 68 19.62 -33.38 5.10
C ASN A 68 18.84 -32.13 4.68
N ILE A 69 18.92 -31.08 5.50
CA ILE A 69 18.27 -29.80 5.27
C ILE A 69 19.34 -28.84 4.77
N THR A 70 19.36 -28.61 3.45
CA THR A 70 20.33 -27.72 2.82
C THR A 70 19.86 -26.28 2.85
N GLU A 71 20.78 -25.34 2.93
CA GLU A 71 20.47 -23.93 2.73
C GLU A 71 19.89 -23.72 1.33
N SER A 72 18.84 -22.90 1.21
CA SER A 72 18.41 -22.44 -0.11
C SER A 72 19.50 -21.51 -0.65
N PRO A 73 20.05 -21.76 -1.85
CA PRO A 73 21.05 -20.89 -2.41
C PRO A 73 20.47 -19.49 -2.65
N ASP A 74 21.31 -18.47 -2.51
CA ASP A 74 20.97 -17.12 -2.91
C ASP A 74 20.60 -17.14 -4.41
N LYS A 75 19.42 -16.63 -4.77
CA LYS A 75 18.92 -16.61 -6.15
C LYS A 75 18.70 -15.15 -6.56
N SER A 76 19.33 -14.75 -7.67
CA SER A 76 19.06 -13.47 -8.32
C SER A 76 17.62 -13.45 -8.84
N ILE A 77 16.89 -12.38 -8.54
CA ILE A 77 15.44 -12.28 -8.78
C ILE A 77 15.17 -11.26 -9.88
N VAL A 78 15.59 -10.01 -9.68
CA VAL A 78 15.30 -8.91 -10.59
C VAL A 78 16.34 -7.81 -10.43
N SER A 79 16.69 -7.16 -11.54
CA SER A 79 17.54 -5.97 -11.52
C SER A 79 16.71 -4.69 -11.50
N PHE A 80 17.28 -3.64 -10.94
CA PHE A 80 16.76 -2.27 -11.03
C PHE A 80 17.93 -1.30 -11.12
N SER A 81 17.69 -0.07 -11.55
CA SER A 81 18.71 0.97 -11.52
C SER A 81 18.28 2.18 -10.71
N ILE A 82 19.28 2.91 -10.21
CA ILE A 82 19.14 4.24 -9.65
C ILE A 82 19.87 5.20 -10.58
N GLU A 83 19.16 6.19 -11.08
CA GLU A 83 19.65 7.25 -11.94
C GLU A 83 19.73 8.55 -11.13
N GLU A 84 20.91 9.16 -11.05
CA GLU A 84 21.12 10.46 -10.44
C GLU A 84 20.73 11.57 -11.42
N LEU A 85 19.74 12.40 -11.08
CA LEU A 85 19.18 13.39 -12.02
C LEU A 85 19.50 14.86 -11.67
N SER A 86 20.14 15.13 -10.52
CA SER A 86 20.42 16.50 -10.08
C SER A 86 21.71 17.06 -10.69
N GLY A 87 22.56 16.20 -11.25
CA GLY A 87 23.88 16.56 -11.72
C GLY A 87 24.88 16.80 -10.59
N ASN A 88 24.61 16.30 -9.38
CA ASN A 88 25.50 16.43 -8.22
C ASN A 88 25.79 15.06 -7.62
N ASP A 89 26.98 14.92 -7.02
CA ASP A 89 27.32 13.71 -6.28
C ASP A 89 26.40 13.56 -5.05
N LEU A 90 25.87 12.36 -4.89
CA LEU A 90 25.03 11.95 -3.78
C LEU A 90 25.83 11.08 -2.82
N THR A 91 25.56 11.21 -1.52
CA THR A 91 26.19 10.40 -0.47
C THR A 91 25.19 10.06 0.62
N ASN A 92 25.21 8.82 1.11
CA ASN A 92 24.35 8.30 2.19
C ASN A 92 22.85 8.59 1.98
N MET A 93 22.33 8.33 0.78
CA MET A 93 20.93 8.61 0.47
C MET A 93 20.02 7.49 0.97
N PRO A 94 19.03 7.78 1.82
CA PRO A 94 18.06 6.78 2.21
C PRO A 94 17.11 6.45 1.07
N ILE A 95 17.09 5.20 0.65
CA ILE A 95 16.25 4.70 -0.43
C ILE A 95 15.15 3.82 0.15
N THR A 96 13.92 4.03 -0.29
CA THR A 96 12.80 3.12 -0.04
C THR A 96 11.90 3.05 -1.27
N PHE A 97 11.64 1.84 -1.73
CA PHE A 97 10.72 1.57 -2.85
C PHE A 97 9.99 0.24 -2.62
N ALA A 98 9.01 -0.07 -3.44
CA ALA A 98 8.30 -1.34 -3.36
C ALA A 98 8.45 -2.16 -4.65
N GLN A 99 8.37 -3.47 -4.48
CA GLN A 99 8.55 -4.43 -5.56
C GLN A 99 7.46 -5.49 -5.49
N PRO A 100 6.63 -5.65 -6.54
CA PRO A 100 5.87 -6.88 -6.72
C PRO A 100 6.78 -8.01 -7.21
N PHE A 101 6.53 -9.22 -6.73
CA PHE A 101 7.30 -10.42 -7.05
C PHE A 101 6.45 -11.44 -7.79
N VAL A 102 7.10 -12.27 -8.61
CA VAL A 102 6.47 -13.44 -9.24
C VAL A 102 6.21 -14.51 -8.16
N ALA A 103 5.07 -15.20 -8.25
CA ALA A 103 4.75 -16.30 -7.34
C ALA A 103 5.87 -17.36 -7.35
N GLY A 104 6.24 -17.85 -6.17
CA GLY A 104 7.34 -18.81 -5.96
C GLY A 104 8.76 -18.22 -5.97
N ASP A 105 8.98 -16.96 -6.34
CA ASP A 105 10.36 -16.41 -6.39
C ASP A 105 10.98 -16.21 -5.01
N ILE A 106 10.18 -15.74 -4.04
CA ILE A 106 10.60 -15.48 -2.67
C ILE A 106 9.67 -16.24 -1.72
N SER A 107 10.14 -17.31 -1.09
CA SER A 107 9.37 -18.03 -0.07
C SER A 107 9.21 -17.22 1.22
N ASN A 108 8.26 -17.60 2.07
CA ASN A 108 8.03 -16.92 3.35
C ASN A 108 9.26 -16.96 4.30
N SER A 109 10.14 -17.95 4.17
CA SER A 109 11.38 -18.06 4.97
C SER A 109 12.56 -17.26 4.42
N GLN A 110 12.42 -16.65 3.23
CA GLN A 110 13.48 -15.87 2.60
C GLN A 110 13.33 -14.37 2.89
N THR A 111 14.45 -13.66 2.82
CA THR A 111 14.56 -12.19 2.77
C THR A 111 15.13 -11.77 1.41
N ILE A 112 15.30 -10.47 1.21
CA ILE A 112 15.96 -9.88 0.04
C ILE A 112 17.24 -9.17 0.49
N LYS A 113 18.27 -9.27 -0.35
CA LYS A 113 19.49 -8.44 -0.32
C LYS A 113 19.53 -7.58 -1.58
N VAL A 114 19.96 -6.34 -1.44
CA VAL A 114 20.38 -5.50 -2.56
C VAL A 114 21.86 -5.75 -2.84
N MET A 115 22.17 -6.21 -4.06
CA MET A 115 23.53 -6.44 -4.54
C MET A 115 23.94 -5.32 -5.50
N THR A 116 25.12 -4.76 -5.35
CA THR A 116 25.72 -3.87 -6.34
C THR A 116 26.24 -4.65 -7.55
N SER A 117 26.56 -3.97 -8.65
CA SER A 117 27.20 -4.58 -9.84
C SER A 117 28.51 -5.31 -9.51
N ASP A 118 29.25 -4.82 -8.51
CA ASP A 118 30.51 -5.40 -8.03
C ASP A 118 30.32 -6.52 -7.00
N GLN A 119 29.08 -7.02 -6.87
CA GLN A 119 28.68 -8.09 -5.94
C GLN A 119 28.81 -7.77 -4.45
N ASN A 120 28.89 -6.48 -4.09
CA ASN A 120 28.81 -6.08 -2.70
C ASN A 120 27.35 -6.12 -2.22
N VAL A 121 27.13 -6.62 -1.01
CA VAL A 121 25.81 -6.65 -0.36
C VAL A 121 25.60 -5.33 0.38
N LEU A 122 24.52 -4.61 0.07
CA LEU A 122 24.10 -3.47 0.89
C LEU A 122 23.24 -3.97 2.06
N PRO A 123 23.43 -3.44 3.29
CA PRO A 123 22.47 -3.63 4.37
C PRO A 123 21.07 -3.28 3.87
N THR A 124 20.18 -4.27 3.88
CA THR A 124 18.84 -4.18 3.29
C THR A 124 17.82 -4.67 4.30
N GLN A 125 16.69 -3.96 4.37
CA GLN A 125 15.49 -4.49 4.99
C GLN A 125 14.38 -4.67 3.96
N ILE A 126 13.49 -5.60 4.24
CA ILE A 126 12.25 -5.77 3.49
C ILE A 126 11.06 -5.91 4.46
N ASP A 127 10.08 -5.03 4.30
CA ASP A 127 8.77 -5.15 4.93
C ASP A 127 7.86 -5.93 3.98
N LYS A 128 7.57 -7.19 4.32
CA LYS A 128 6.65 -8.05 3.55
C LYS A 128 5.21 -7.57 3.76
N LYS A 129 4.53 -7.17 2.67
CA LYS A 129 3.18 -6.59 2.75
C LYS A 129 2.10 -7.60 2.40
N SER A 130 2.25 -8.34 1.31
CA SER A 130 1.26 -9.34 0.91
C SER A 130 1.92 -10.58 0.32
N LEU A 131 1.24 -11.72 0.45
CA LEU A 131 1.66 -13.03 -0.02
C LEU A 131 0.72 -13.56 -1.11
N TYR A 132 1.21 -14.52 -1.87
CA TYR A 132 0.39 -15.40 -2.70
C TYR A 132 -0.18 -16.57 -1.87
N PRO A 133 -1.20 -17.28 -2.36
CA PRO A 133 -1.75 -18.45 -1.67
C PRO A 133 -0.72 -19.58 -1.40
N ASP A 134 0.35 -19.67 -2.19
CA ASP A 134 1.46 -20.62 -1.97
C ASP A 134 2.44 -20.16 -0.86
N GLY A 135 2.19 -19.00 -0.24
CA GLY A 135 3.00 -18.40 0.80
C GLY A 135 4.22 -17.62 0.30
N SER A 136 4.43 -17.51 -1.01
CA SER A 136 5.51 -16.69 -1.55
C SER A 136 5.17 -15.20 -1.45
N LEU A 137 6.20 -14.34 -1.37
CA LEU A 137 6.02 -12.90 -1.32
C LEU A 137 5.39 -12.40 -2.62
N LYS A 138 4.34 -11.57 -2.50
CA LYS A 138 3.67 -10.90 -3.61
C LYS A 138 4.09 -9.45 -3.72
N HIS A 139 4.13 -8.73 -2.60
CA HIS A 139 4.54 -7.32 -2.56
C HIS A 139 5.35 -7.05 -1.29
N GLY A 140 6.48 -6.38 -1.44
CA GLY A 140 7.34 -5.98 -0.33
C GLY A 140 7.91 -4.59 -0.53
N ILE A 141 8.18 -3.90 0.58
CA ILE A 141 8.83 -2.58 0.60
C ILE A 141 10.27 -2.77 1.04
N ILE A 142 11.21 -2.29 0.23
CA ILE A 142 12.64 -2.47 0.40
C ILE A 142 13.25 -1.14 0.81
N SER A 143 14.07 -1.14 1.86
CA SER A 143 14.82 0.04 2.30
C SER A 143 16.29 -0.27 2.54
N PHE A 144 17.15 0.68 2.15
CA PHE A 144 18.60 0.64 2.36
C PHE A 144 19.17 2.06 2.26
N ILE A 145 20.45 2.23 2.61
CA ILE A 145 21.19 3.47 2.37
C ILE A 145 22.05 3.29 1.13
N LEU A 146 21.84 4.13 0.12
CA LEU A 146 22.73 4.25 -1.04
C LEU A 146 24.01 4.98 -0.59
N PRO A 147 25.19 4.33 -0.60
CA PRO A 147 26.41 4.92 -0.06
C PRO A 147 26.85 6.16 -0.84
N GLU A 148 26.87 6.05 -2.17
CA GLU A 148 27.26 7.13 -3.07
C GLU A 148 26.63 6.96 -4.45
N ALA A 149 26.46 8.06 -5.18
CA ALA A 149 26.24 8.07 -6.61
C ALA A 149 26.87 9.32 -7.22
N ALA A 150 27.63 9.15 -8.29
CA ALA A 150 28.24 10.27 -8.99
C ALA A 150 27.18 11.07 -9.76
N SER A 151 27.47 12.34 -10.02
CA SER A 151 26.67 13.21 -10.88
C SER A 151 26.27 12.52 -12.20
N ASN A 152 24.96 12.46 -12.49
CA ASN A 152 24.39 11.83 -13.68
C ASN A 152 24.69 10.32 -13.85
N GLU A 153 25.09 9.64 -12.77
CA GLU A 153 25.38 8.20 -12.83
C GLU A 153 24.10 7.36 -12.88
N ILE A 154 24.17 6.25 -13.62
CA ILE A 154 23.19 5.16 -13.58
C ILE A 154 23.85 3.94 -12.94
N GLN A 155 23.45 3.61 -11.72
CA GLN A 155 23.93 2.42 -11.02
C GLN A 155 22.90 1.29 -11.12
N THR A 156 23.36 0.09 -11.47
CA THR A 156 22.51 -1.11 -11.54
C THR A 156 22.69 -1.97 -10.29
N PHE A 157 21.57 -2.40 -9.74
CA PHE A 157 21.49 -3.27 -8.58
C PHE A 157 20.70 -4.53 -8.90
N THR A 158 20.87 -5.56 -8.09
CA THR A 158 20.12 -6.81 -8.21
C THR A 158 19.50 -7.18 -6.87
N LEU A 159 18.19 -7.40 -6.86
CA LEU A 159 17.50 -8.03 -5.74
C LEU A 159 17.78 -9.53 -5.76
N THR A 160 18.38 -10.02 -4.69
CA THR A 160 18.74 -11.42 -4.53
C THR A 160 18.02 -11.97 -3.32
N SER A 161 17.28 -13.07 -3.51
CA SER A 161 16.68 -13.79 -2.39
C SER A 161 17.77 -14.42 -1.55
N ALA A 162 17.59 -14.39 -0.24
CA ALA A 162 18.52 -14.97 0.71
C ALA A 162 17.78 -15.53 1.93
N ARG A 163 18.49 -16.31 2.75
CA ARG A 163 17.98 -16.79 4.03
C ARG A 163 17.72 -15.60 4.97
N ALA A 164 16.50 -15.50 5.53
CA ALA A 164 16.20 -14.49 6.55
C ALA A 164 17.05 -14.78 7.80
N GLN A 165 17.66 -13.75 8.39
CA GLN A 165 18.34 -13.87 9.67
C GLN A 165 17.44 -13.32 10.79
N THR A 166 17.54 -13.87 11.99
CA THR A 166 16.83 -13.34 13.16
C THR A 166 17.44 -12.00 13.54
N ILE A 167 16.67 -10.93 13.39
CA ILE A 167 17.10 -9.57 13.72
C ILE A 167 16.41 -9.13 15.00
N ILE A 168 17.19 -8.56 15.94
CA ILE A 168 16.67 -7.93 17.16
C ILE A 168 16.18 -6.53 16.78
N SER A 169 14.92 -6.23 17.05
CA SER A 169 14.34 -4.92 16.79
C SER A 169 14.94 -3.86 17.72
N ASP A 170 15.64 -2.87 17.19
CA ASP A 170 16.07 -1.70 17.97
C ASP A 170 14.94 -0.66 18.08
N THR A 171 14.62 -0.22 19.29
CA THR A 171 13.61 0.81 19.58
C THR A 171 14.20 2.23 19.66
N SER A 172 15.50 2.40 19.46
CA SER A 172 16.24 3.67 19.61
C SER A 172 15.75 4.80 18.69
N LEU A 173 15.46 4.53 17.42
CA LEU A 173 15.18 5.57 16.40
C LEU A 173 14.11 6.60 16.80
N LEU A 174 12.97 6.14 17.34
CA LEU A 174 11.91 7.08 17.77
C LEU A 174 12.38 7.97 18.93
N THR A 175 13.14 7.39 19.86
CA THR A 175 13.70 8.11 21.01
C THR A 175 14.69 9.17 20.55
N ASP A 176 15.53 8.86 19.56
CA ASP A 176 16.51 9.79 19.00
C ASP A 176 15.83 10.97 18.31
N ILE A 177 14.76 10.71 17.53
CA ILE A 177 13.99 11.76 16.86
C ILE A 177 13.27 12.67 17.86
N LEU A 178 12.63 12.08 18.88
CA LEU A 178 11.96 12.85 19.92
C LEU A 178 12.94 13.72 20.72
N SER A 179 14.19 13.27 20.87
CA SER A 179 15.25 13.99 21.60
C SER A 179 15.97 15.05 20.77
N ASN A 180 16.02 14.92 19.43
CA ASN A 180 16.59 15.93 18.52
C ASN A 180 15.80 17.25 18.63
N PRO A 181 16.36 18.47 18.56
CA PRO A 181 15.58 19.72 18.66
C PRO A 181 14.60 20.01 17.51
N PHE A 182 14.71 19.31 16.38
CA PHE A 182 13.83 19.42 15.21
C PHE A 182 12.35 19.24 15.57
N ASP A 183 11.47 20.06 14.99
CA ASP A 183 10.03 19.84 14.91
C ASP A 183 9.49 20.37 13.57
N LEU A 184 8.31 19.90 13.17
CA LEU A 184 7.57 20.38 12.00
C LEU A 184 6.20 20.87 12.45
N THR A 185 5.84 22.08 12.04
CA THR A 185 4.57 22.74 12.39
C THR A 185 3.71 22.90 11.15
N VAL A 186 2.44 22.51 11.26
CA VAL A 186 1.37 22.86 10.31
C VAL A 186 0.58 23.99 10.93
N SER A 187 0.44 25.09 10.19
CA SER A 187 -0.34 26.27 10.57
C SER A 187 -1.42 26.54 9.53
N ILE A 188 -2.65 26.67 9.99
CA ILE A 188 -3.82 27.01 9.17
C ILE A 188 -4.41 28.30 9.72
N HIS A 189 -4.47 29.33 8.88
CA HIS A 189 -5.12 30.59 9.22
C HIS A 189 -6.45 30.68 8.46
N GLU A 190 -7.55 30.62 9.21
CA GLU A 190 -8.91 30.59 8.71
C GLU A 190 -9.74 31.62 9.48
N ASN A 191 -10.45 32.52 8.79
CA ASN A 191 -11.36 33.48 9.42
C ASN A 191 -10.73 34.31 10.58
N ASN A 192 -9.46 34.68 10.45
CA ASN A 192 -8.65 35.36 11.47
C ASN A 192 -8.30 34.53 12.72
N ILE A 193 -8.50 33.21 12.67
CA ILE A 193 -8.10 32.26 13.71
C ILE A 193 -6.91 31.45 13.18
N LEU A 194 -5.85 31.39 13.98
CA LEU A 194 -4.69 30.56 13.70
C LEU A 194 -4.85 29.23 14.43
N TYR A 195 -4.87 28.14 13.69
CA TYR A 195 -4.79 26.78 14.20
C TYR A 195 -3.43 26.17 13.92
N GLN A 196 -2.85 25.46 14.89
CA GLN A 196 -1.54 24.83 14.75
C GLN A 196 -1.52 23.39 15.27
N SER A 197 -0.68 22.56 14.66
CA SER A 197 -0.33 21.22 15.13
C SER A 197 1.14 20.95 14.83
N THR A 198 1.86 20.28 15.74
CA THR A 198 3.26 19.86 15.50
C THR A 198 3.42 18.36 15.42
N LEU A 199 4.42 17.92 14.65
CA LEU A 199 4.77 16.51 14.47
C LEU A 199 5.11 15.86 15.81
N LYS A 200 5.98 16.48 16.62
CA LYS A 200 6.41 15.89 17.89
C LYS A 200 5.29 15.77 18.91
N GLN A 201 4.38 16.75 18.96
CA GLN A 201 3.21 16.65 19.81
C GLN A 201 2.35 15.43 19.42
N ALA A 202 2.10 15.25 18.12
CA ALA A 202 1.36 14.10 17.61
C ALA A 202 2.09 12.77 17.89
N LEU A 203 3.42 12.71 17.73
CA LEU A 203 4.24 11.54 18.07
C LEU A 203 4.26 11.20 19.56
N SER A 204 3.94 12.15 20.43
CA SER A 204 3.85 11.92 21.87
C SER A 204 2.49 11.33 22.29
N GLN A 205 1.50 11.37 21.40
CA GLN A 205 0.16 10.83 21.63
C GLN A 205 0.06 9.38 21.15
N LYS A 206 -0.84 8.59 21.76
CA LYS A 206 -1.11 7.19 21.39
C LYS A 206 -2.54 7.06 20.88
N PRO A 207 -2.83 6.10 19.96
CA PRO A 207 -1.91 5.11 19.40
C PRO A 207 -1.01 5.67 18.29
N ILE A 208 0.18 5.08 18.14
CA ILE A 208 1.08 5.33 16.99
C ILE A 208 1.01 4.09 16.11
N GLN A 209 0.66 4.25 14.84
CA GLN A 209 0.66 3.16 13.87
C GLN A 209 2.04 3.03 13.25
N LEU A 210 2.56 1.80 13.17
CA LEU A 210 3.81 1.50 12.47
C LEU A 210 3.50 0.97 11.07
N TRP A 211 4.03 1.64 10.05
CA TRP A 211 3.92 1.20 8.67
C TRP A 211 5.12 0.40 8.19
N LEU A 212 6.32 0.93 8.40
CA LEU A 212 7.58 0.21 8.20
C LEU A 212 8.17 -0.09 9.57
N ASN A 213 8.64 -1.32 9.76
CA ASN A 213 9.17 -1.76 11.03
C ASN A 213 10.33 -2.74 10.83
N GLY A 214 11.44 -2.22 10.31
CA GLY A 214 12.69 -2.95 10.24
C GLY A 214 13.81 -2.25 11.02
N GLN A 215 15.01 -2.81 10.92
CA GLN A 215 16.20 -2.28 11.58
C GLN A 215 16.69 -1.00 10.89
N ILE A 216 16.68 -0.98 9.56
CA ILE A 216 17.24 0.11 8.75
C ILE A 216 16.26 1.26 8.63
N CYS A 217 14.96 1.01 8.61
CA CYS A 217 13.94 2.03 8.39
C CYS A 217 12.65 1.70 9.14
N LYS A 218 12.09 2.75 9.74
CA LYS A 218 10.81 2.72 10.44
C LYS A 218 9.96 3.88 9.98
N GLU A 219 8.65 3.66 9.90
CA GLU A 219 7.69 4.71 9.59
C GLU A 219 6.54 4.71 10.60
N TRP A 220 6.34 5.84 11.26
CA TRP A 220 5.28 6.09 12.23
C TRP A 220 4.22 7.00 11.63
N HIS A 221 2.97 6.62 11.82
CA HIS A 221 1.80 7.40 11.44
C HIS A 221 1.09 7.90 12.69
N VAL A 222 0.83 9.20 12.73
CA VAL A 222 0.12 9.86 13.83
C VAL A 222 -0.82 10.92 13.32
N THR A 223 -2.00 11.00 13.92
CA THR A 223 -2.96 12.08 13.68
C THR A 223 -2.71 13.19 14.70
N GLY A 224 -2.49 14.41 14.22
CA GLY A 224 -2.39 15.59 15.06
C GLY A 224 -3.75 16.25 15.28
N GLU A 225 -3.76 17.27 16.14
CA GLU A 225 -4.93 18.10 16.42
C GLU A 225 -4.59 19.55 16.09
N LEU A 226 -5.31 20.16 15.16
CA LEU A 226 -5.19 21.59 14.85
C LEU A 226 -5.88 22.39 15.95
N LYS A 227 -5.10 23.07 16.79
CA LYS A 227 -5.60 23.82 17.95
C LYS A 227 -5.41 25.32 17.78
N ASP A 228 -6.38 26.10 18.20
CA ASP A 228 -6.26 27.55 18.32
C ASP A 228 -5.56 27.97 19.63
N ASN A 229 -5.47 29.29 19.85
CA ASN A 229 -4.87 29.87 21.04
C ASN A 229 -5.65 29.57 22.34
N GLN A 230 -6.87 29.06 22.24
CA GLN A 230 -7.72 28.63 23.35
C GLN A 230 -7.67 27.11 23.58
N ASN A 231 -6.85 26.37 22.81
CA ASN A 231 -6.81 24.91 22.75
C ASN A 231 -8.08 24.26 22.19
N GLU A 232 -8.94 25.00 21.50
CA GLU A 232 -10.08 24.41 20.80
C GLU A 232 -9.61 23.75 19.50
N ILE A 233 -10.09 22.53 19.26
CA ILE A 233 -9.69 21.73 18.11
C ILE A 233 -10.54 22.12 16.91
N HIS A 234 -9.90 22.30 15.75
CA HIS A 234 -10.59 22.54 14.50
C HIS A 234 -11.61 21.40 14.22
N PRO A 235 -12.90 21.70 13.98
CA PRO A 235 -13.94 20.68 13.96
C PRO A 235 -13.87 19.69 12.78
N HIS A 236 -13.26 20.09 11.67
CA HIS A 236 -13.18 19.28 10.43
C HIS A 236 -11.76 18.94 9.99
N LEU A 237 -10.91 19.95 9.81
CA LEU A 237 -9.52 19.78 9.36
C LEU A 237 -8.68 19.04 10.40
N SER A 238 -8.01 17.98 9.97
CA SER A 238 -7.10 17.18 10.80
C SER A 238 -5.80 16.88 10.04
N PRO A 239 -4.62 17.14 10.63
CA PRO A 239 -3.34 16.77 10.04
C PRO A 239 -2.97 15.34 10.40
N ILE A 240 -2.42 14.59 9.46
CA ILE A 240 -1.81 13.29 9.68
C ILE A 240 -0.36 13.37 9.23
N PHE A 241 0.54 12.86 10.07
CA PHE A 241 1.96 12.83 9.80
C PHE A 241 2.44 11.41 9.58
N TYR A 242 3.14 11.18 8.48
CA TYR A 242 3.93 9.96 8.27
C TYR A 242 5.40 10.30 8.37
N LEU A 243 6.02 9.97 9.50
CA LEU A 243 7.44 10.16 9.74
C LEU A 243 8.17 8.86 9.44
N ARG A 244 9.05 8.86 8.44
CA ARG A 244 9.97 7.78 8.14
C ARG A 244 11.39 8.19 8.47
N ALA A 245 12.09 7.35 9.23
CA ALA A 245 13.47 7.55 9.59
C ALA A 245 14.30 6.30 9.31
N TYR A 246 15.61 6.51 9.19
CA TYR A 246 16.55 5.48 8.79
C TYR A 246 17.70 5.38 9.81
N GLU A 247 18.13 4.16 10.08
CA GLU A 247 19.33 3.89 10.87
C GLU A 247 20.56 4.49 10.17
N ASN A 248 21.43 5.14 10.95
CA ASN A 248 22.64 5.80 10.47
C ASN A 248 22.42 6.93 9.45
N SER A 249 21.23 7.54 9.41
CA SER A 249 20.94 8.73 8.59
C SER A 249 20.33 9.84 9.43
N THR A 250 20.74 11.08 9.17
CA THR A 250 20.06 12.28 9.69
C THR A 250 18.92 12.72 8.77
N ILE A 251 18.71 12.06 7.63
CA ILE A 251 17.63 12.40 6.71
C ILE A 251 16.37 11.62 7.11
N VAL A 252 15.30 12.37 7.38
CA VAL A 252 13.97 11.84 7.61
C VAL A 252 13.05 12.24 6.46
N ARG A 253 12.06 11.40 6.17
CA ARG A 253 10.97 11.74 5.26
C ARG A 253 9.72 12.01 6.09
N ILE A 254 9.07 13.14 5.83
CA ILE A 254 7.82 13.51 6.51
C ILE A 254 6.76 13.77 5.45
N SER A 255 5.69 12.98 5.48
CA SER A 255 4.46 13.29 4.77
C SER A 255 3.51 14.02 5.71
N VAL A 256 2.99 15.15 5.27
CA VAL A 256 1.93 15.91 5.93
C VAL A 256 0.68 15.78 5.09
N VAL A 257 -0.31 15.06 5.59
CA VAL A 257 -1.65 14.99 5.00
C VAL A 257 -2.56 15.91 5.81
N ILE A 258 -3.40 16.70 5.16
CA ILE A 258 -4.46 17.47 5.80
C ILE A 258 -5.77 16.92 5.25
N GLU A 259 -6.68 16.56 6.13
CA GLU A 259 -7.94 15.91 5.75
C GLU A 259 -9.15 16.74 6.14
N ASN A 260 -10.19 16.70 5.30
CA ASN A 260 -11.50 17.28 5.56
C ASN A 260 -12.60 16.24 5.34
N ASN A 261 -12.53 15.07 6.00
CA ASN A 261 -13.14 13.86 5.43
C ASN A 261 -13.90 12.95 6.40
N TYR A 262 -14.22 13.42 7.61
CA TYR A 262 -15.00 12.63 8.56
C TYR A 262 -16.46 12.47 8.11
N THR A 263 -16.85 11.22 7.87
CA THR A 263 -18.13 10.79 7.27
C THR A 263 -19.36 11.34 7.97
N TYR A 264 -19.37 11.33 9.30
CA TYR A 264 -20.53 11.68 10.12
C TYR A 264 -20.34 12.98 10.91
N GLN A 265 -19.27 13.74 10.61
CA GLN A 265 -19.06 15.04 11.24
C GLN A 265 -20.14 16.02 10.75
N PRO A 266 -20.94 16.64 11.65
CA PRO A 266 -21.99 17.58 11.25
C PRO A 266 -21.45 18.76 10.45
N ASN A 267 -22.27 19.27 9.53
CA ASN A 267 -21.97 20.43 8.68
C ASN A 267 -20.69 20.29 7.84
N PRO A 268 -20.52 19.19 7.06
CA PRO A 268 -19.40 19.10 6.14
C PRO A 268 -19.44 20.27 5.15
N GLN A 269 -18.30 20.87 4.89
CA GLN A 269 -18.16 22.04 4.01
C GLN A 269 -16.74 22.16 3.45
N ASN A 270 -16.61 22.94 2.39
CA ASN A 270 -15.35 23.44 1.89
C ASN A 270 -14.77 24.48 2.85
N PHE A 271 -13.44 24.52 2.95
CA PHE A 271 -12.74 25.54 3.72
C PHE A 271 -11.79 26.33 2.81
N VAL A 272 -11.63 27.62 3.08
CA VAL A 272 -10.65 28.48 2.42
C VAL A 272 -9.73 29.06 3.50
N TYR A 273 -8.45 28.71 3.44
CA TYR A 273 -7.49 29.08 4.48
C TYR A 273 -6.08 29.34 3.92
N ASP A 274 -5.26 30.05 4.69
CA ASP A 274 -3.84 30.16 4.42
C ASP A 274 -3.10 28.99 5.09
N LEU A 275 -2.37 28.21 4.31
CA LEU A 275 -1.57 27.09 4.79
C LEU A 275 -0.10 27.49 4.88
N ASN A 276 0.54 27.21 6.02
CA ASN A 276 1.99 27.21 6.17
C ASN A 276 2.44 25.88 6.80
N ILE A 277 3.46 25.27 6.19
CA ILE A 277 4.20 24.14 6.77
C ILE A 277 5.64 24.59 6.94
N SER A 278 6.14 24.51 8.16
CA SER A 278 7.46 25.04 8.53
C SER A 278 8.19 24.13 9.51
N THR A 279 9.51 24.22 9.50
CA THR A 279 10.38 23.75 10.58
C THR A 279 10.64 24.89 11.57
N ASN A 280 11.44 24.62 12.61
CA ASN A 280 11.86 25.65 13.56
C ASN A 280 12.60 26.84 12.93
N ASN A 281 13.20 26.67 11.75
CA ASN A 281 14.09 27.66 11.12
C ASN A 281 13.67 28.10 9.71
N ALA A 282 12.71 27.43 9.05
CA ALA A 282 12.33 27.73 7.67
C ALA A 282 10.87 27.38 7.35
N THR A 283 10.27 28.13 6.43
CA THR A 283 9.01 27.72 5.77
C THR A 283 9.36 26.74 4.66
N LEU A 284 8.71 25.57 4.66
CA LEU A 284 8.86 24.53 3.63
C LEU A 284 7.79 24.68 2.53
N PHE A 285 6.57 25.04 2.92
CA PHE A 285 5.47 25.25 1.98
C PHE A 285 4.52 26.33 2.50
N SER A 286 4.04 27.19 1.60
CA SER A 286 2.99 28.15 1.93
C SER A 286 2.03 28.34 0.75
N LYS A 287 0.74 28.43 1.04
CA LYS A 287 -0.30 28.77 0.06
C LYS A 287 -1.37 29.62 0.73
N THR A 288 -1.63 30.79 0.17
CA THR A 288 -2.73 31.65 0.59
C THR A 288 -4.03 31.28 -0.11
N ALA A 289 -5.16 31.51 0.57
CA ALA A 289 -6.51 31.26 0.06
C ALA A 289 -6.67 29.88 -0.60
N LEU A 290 -6.10 28.84 0.02
CA LEU A 290 -6.24 27.47 -0.44
C LEU A 290 -7.68 27.00 -0.21
N THR A 291 -8.37 26.61 -1.28
CA THR A 291 -9.66 25.92 -1.19
C THR A 291 -9.43 24.43 -0.92
N HIS A 292 -9.95 23.94 0.20
CA HIS A 292 -9.94 22.53 0.56
C HIS A 292 -11.37 22.00 0.55
N TYR A 293 -11.70 21.15 -0.42
CA TYR A 293 -13.04 20.59 -0.56
C TYR A 293 -13.43 19.69 0.61
N HIS A 294 -14.72 19.57 0.87
CA HIS A 294 -15.23 18.53 1.77
C HIS A 294 -14.89 17.14 1.23
N HIS A 295 -14.64 16.20 2.13
CA HIS A 295 -14.29 14.80 1.82
C HIS A 295 -13.06 14.65 0.90
N ALA A 296 -12.17 15.64 0.94
CA ALA A 296 -10.90 15.64 0.23
C ALA A 296 -9.71 15.57 1.20
N ARG A 297 -8.53 15.36 0.62
CA ARG A 297 -7.23 15.25 1.27
C ARG A 297 -6.22 16.06 0.48
N LEU A 298 -5.30 16.69 1.19
CA LEU A 298 -4.13 17.35 0.63
C LEU A 298 -2.88 16.77 1.24
N ARG A 299 -1.86 16.48 0.43
CA ARG A 299 -0.57 16.01 0.92
C ARG A 299 0.61 16.88 0.47
N LYS A 300 1.61 16.98 1.35
CA LYS A 300 2.97 17.44 1.06
C LYS A 300 3.99 16.48 1.65
N ILE A 301 5.13 16.35 0.98
CA ILE A 301 6.21 15.44 1.36
C ILE A 301 7.49 16.24 1.43
N PHE A 302 8.26 16.02 2.49
CA PHE A 302 9.54 16.65 2.69
C PHE A 302 10.58 15.60 3.07
N TYR A 303 11.78 15.70 2.51
CA TYR A 303 12.95 15.01 3.01
C TYR A 303 13.83 16.04 3.71
N LEU A 304 14.01 15.89 5.01
CA LEU A 304 14.71 16.87 5.84
C LEU A 304 15.94 16.22 6.44
N ASP A 305 17.10 16.85 6.27
CA ASP A 305 18.26 16.57 7.11
C ASP A 305 18.07 17.29 8.44
N ILE A 306 17.83 16.53 9.51
CA ILE A 306 17.55 17.04 10.86
C ILE A 306 18.83 17.27 11.68
N SER A 307 19.99 17.34 11.02
CA SER A 307 21.17 17.96 11.60
C SER A 307 20.93 19.47 11.83
N ASN A 308 21.81 20.12 12.58
CA ASN A 308 21.70 21.56 12.86
C ASN A 308 22.71 22.34 11.99
N PRO A 309 22.28 23.23 11.09
CA PRO A 309 20.89 23.63 10.82
C PRO A 309 20.10 22.60 10.00
N ILE A 310 18.79 22.58 10.19
CA ILE A 310 17.88 21.70 9.42
C ILE A 310 17.91 22.16 7.96
N THR A 311 18.07 21.22 7.02
CA THR A 311 18.07 21.51 5.58
C THR A 311 17.03 20.68 4.84
N ASP A 312 16.38 21.29 3.85
CA ASP A 312 15.45 20.61 2.95
C ASP A 312 16.24 19.90 1.83
N ARG A 313 16.12 18.58 1.78
CA ARG A 313 16.76 17.67 0.82
C ARG A 313 15.76 17.05 -0.15
N THR A 314 14.52 17.56 -0.19
CA THR A 314 13.43 17.01 -1.01
C THR A 314 13.81 16.88 -2.48
N ASN A 315 14.38 17.94 -3.08
CA ASN A 315 14.80 17.89 -4.48
C ASN A 315 15.96 16.91 -4.72
N THR A 316 16.89 16.79 -3.76
CA THR A 316 17.98 15.82 -3.85
C THR A 316 17.47 14.38 -3.85
N LEU A 317 16.52 14.07 -2.97
CA LEU A 317 15.94 12.72 -2.90
C LEU A 317 15.02 12.43 -4.09
N ASN A 318 14.30 13.43 -4.61
CA ASN A 318 13.49 13.28 -5.82
C ASN A 318 14.36 13.04 -7.07
N ALA A 319 15.62 13.51 -7.06
CA ALA A 319 16.59 13.24 -8.12
C ALA A 319 17.17 11.81 -8.09
N CYS A 320 16.90 11.02 -7.05
CA CYS A 320 17.20 9.58 -7.03
C CYS A 320 16.09 8.82 -7.77
N HIS A 321 16.22 8.66 -9.08
CA HIS A 321 15.19 7.98 -9.87
C HIS A 321 15.41 6.47 -9.92
N ILE A 322 14.43 5.72 -9.45
CA ILE A 322 14.44 4.25 -9.49
C ILE A 322 13.73 3.77 -10.75
N ALA A 323 14.47 3.08 -11.60
CA ALA A 323 13.92 2.41 -12.78
C ALA A 323 13.82 0.90 -12.52
N HIS A 324 12.59 0.38 -12.61
CA HIS A 324 12.27 -1.02 -12.38
C HIS A 324 12.34 -1.82 -13.67
N ASP A 325 12.57 -3.13 -13.58
CA ASP A 325 12.43 -4.04 -14.72
C ASP A 325 10.95 -4.26 -15.08
N ILE A 326 10.48 -3.58 -16.13
CA ILE A 326 9.10 -3.70 -16.61
C ILE A 326 8.73 -5.11 -17.05
N LYS A 327 9.67 -5.89 -17.59
CA LYS A 327 9.38 -7.27 -18.01
C LYS A 327 9.07 -8.12 -16.79
N TYR A 328 9.82 -7.95 -15.71
CA TYR A 328 9.56 -8.61 -14.45
C TYR A 328 8.23 -8.14 -13.82
N LEU A 329 7.93 -6.84 -13.85
CA LEU A 329 6.62 -6.32 -13.40
C LEU A 329 5.46 -6.98 -14.15
N MET A 330 5.54 -7.12 -15.48
CA MET A 330 4.51 -7.83 -16.25
C MET A 330 4.45 -9.33 -15.96
N GLN A 331 5.59 -9.98 -15.70
CA GLN A 331 5.65 -11.39 -15.31
C GLN A 331 4.97 -11.63 -13.95
N SER A 332 5.11 -10.69 -13.01
CA SER A 332 4.46 -10.75 -11.69
C SER A 332 2.93 -10.66 -11.73
N LYS A 333 2.35 -10.31 -12.89
CA LYS A 333 0.91 -10.04 -13.08
C LYS A 333 0.37 -8.86 -12.28
N ALA A 334 1.21 -8.12 -11.56
CA ALA A 334 0.80 -6.90 -10.85
C ALA A 334 0.48 -5.73 -11.78
N VAL A 335 1.00 -5.75 -13.02
CA VAL A 335 0.62 -4.78 -14.07
C VAL A 335 0.16 -5.52 -15.33
N PRO A 336 -0.66 -4.87 -16.19
CA PRO A 336 -1.09 -5.42 -17.46
C PRO A 336 0.09 -5.82 -18.35
N SER A 337 -0.12 -6.85 -19.19
CA SER A 337 0.85 -7.18 -20.23
C SER A 337 0.75 -6.16 -21.37
N TYR A 338 1.87 -5.52 -21.69
CA TYR A 338 2.01 -4.61 -22.82
C TYR A 338 2.82 -5.27 -23.94
N ASP A 339 2.66 -4.75 -25.15
CA ASP A 339 3.43 -5.22 -26.29
C ASP A 339 4.93 -4.88 -26.10
N PRO A 340 5.81 -5.89 -26.07
CA PRO A 340 7.24 -5.68 -25.84
C PRO A 340 7.92 -4.73 -26.83
N GLN A 341 7.34 -4.50 -28.02
CA GLN A 341 7.92 -3.60 -29.02
C GLN A 341 7.98 -2.13 -28.57
N PHE A 342 7.17 -1.74 -27.57
CA PHE A 342 7.12 -0.38 -27.05
C PHE A 342 7.99 -0.18 -25.80
N ILE A 343 8.61 -1.24 -25.28
CA ILE A 343 9.52 -1.14 -24.14
C ILE A 343 10.76 -0.34 -24.55
N HIS A 344 10.99 0.79 -23.89
CA HIS A 344 12.02 1.79 -24.22
C HIS A 344 11.98 2.31 -25.66
N ASN A 345 10.81 2.27 -26.30
CA ASN A 345 10.66 2.59 -27.72
C ASN A 345 9.39 3.43 -28.02
N LEU A 346 8.94 4.22 -27.03
CA LEU A 346 7.96 5.28 -27.28
C LEU A 346 8.66 6.48 -27.92
N SER A 347 7.97 7.19 -28.82
CA SER A 347 8.58 8.37 -29.46
C SER A 347 8.75 9.52 -28.47
N ASP A 348 9.86 10.24 -28.58
CA ASP A 348 10.12 11.45 -27.79
C ASP A 348 8.99 12.47 -27.92
N GLU A 349 8.43 12.62 -29.13
CA GLU A 349 7.26 13.47 -29.38
C GLU A 349 6.06 13.11 -28.49
N SER A 350 5.78 11.81 -28.34
CA SER A 350 4.66 11.35 -27.50
C SER A 350 4.94 11.61 -26.01
N ILE A 351 6.18 11.38 -25.57
CA ILE A 351 6.61 11.63 -24.19
C ILE A 351 6.49 13.12 -23.87
N GLN A 352 7.06 13.98 -24.73
CA GLN A 352 7.07 15.43 -24.56
C GLN A 352 5.66 16.04 -24.63
N ALA A 353 4.74 15.47 -25.41
CA ALA A 353 3.34 15.89 -25.41
C ALA A 353 2.66 15.66 -24.06
N MET A 354 2.92 14.53 -23.39
CA MET A 354 2.37 14.25 -22.05
C MET A 354 2.98 15.16 -20.99
N ILE A 355 4.30 15.41 -21.05
CA ILE A 355 5.00 16.32 -20.14
C ILE A 355 4.45 17.74 -20.29
N SER A 356 4.37 18.26 -21.52
CA SER A 356 3.86 19.60 -21.79
C SER A 356 2.42 19.79 -21.31
N ALA A 357 1.58 18.76 -21.47
CA ALA A 357 0.20 18.79 -20.97
C ALA A 357 0.17 18.83 -19.43
N TRP A 358 0.99 18.03 -18.76
CA TRP A 358 1.08 18.02 -17.30
C TRP A 358 1.60 19.33 -16.72
N ASP A 359 2.64 19.90 -17.33
CA ASP A 359 3.23 21.17 -16.88
C ASP A 359 2.22 22.31 -16.96
N SER A 360 1.41 22.32 -18.03
CA SER A 360 0.36 23.31 -18.25
C SER A 360 -0.87 23.12 -17.34
N ALA A 361 -1.04 21.94 -16.74
CA ALA A 361 -2.21 21.64 -15.91
C ALA A 361 -2.11 22.30 -14.53
N GLU A 362 -3.26 22.74 -14.01
CA GLU A 362 -3.42 23.12 -12.61
C GLU A 362 -3.43 21.86 -11.74
N LYS A 363 -2.65 21.89 -10.64
CA LYS A 363 -2.35 20.68 -9.85
C LYS A 363 -2.98 20.75 -8.46
N LEU A 364 -2.60 21.74 -7.64
CA LEU A 364 -3.01 21.79 -6.24
C LEU A 364 -4.53 21.81 -6.07
N MET A 365 -5.09 20.77 -5.43
CA MET A 365 -6.53 20.58 -5.23
C MET A 365 -7.33 20.60 -6.55
N ASN A 366 -6.77 20.04 -7.61
CA ASN A 366 -7.35 20.06 -8.96
C ASN A 366 -7.16 18.70 -9.67
N ASN A 367 -7.64 18.61 -10.90
CA ASN A 367 -7.75 17.35 -11.64
C ASN A 367 -6.51 16.94 -12.45
N GLY A 368 -5.53 17.83 -12.64
CA GLY A 368 -4.41 17.56 -13.53
C GLY A 368 -4.90 17.26 -14.95
N LEU A 369 -4.54 16.09 -15.48
CA LEU A 369 -5.00 15.62 -16.80
C LEU A 369 -6.29 14.80 -16.75
N VAL A 370 -6.81 14.52 -15.55
CA VAL A 370 -7.99 13.67 -15.38
C VAL A 370 -9.24 14.46 -15.70
N TYR A 371 -10.09 13.93 -16.57
CA TYR A 371 -11.44 14.45 -16.76
C TYR A 371 -12.46 13.32 -16.73
N TYR A 372 -13.67 13.61 -16.25
CA TYR A 372 -14.66 12.58 -15.93
C TYR A 372 -15.02 11.69 -17.15
N MET A 373 -14.96 12.26 -18.36
CA MET A 373 -15.23 11.58 -19.64
C MET A 373 -14.01 10.99 -20.35
N MET A 374 -12.87 10.76 -19.68
CA MET A 374 -11.73 10.15 -20.38
C MET A 374 -12.15 8.81 -21.01
N ASN A 375 -11.81 8.65 -22.29
CA ASN A 375 -12.13 7.46 -23.05
C ASN A 375 -11.31 6.25 -22.58
N SER A 376 -11.64 5.06 -23.09
CA SER A 376 -10.96 3.82 -22.69
C SER A 376 -9.45 3.82 -22.99
N ALA A 377 -8.99 4.50 -24.04
CA ALA A 377 -7.57 4.59 -24.38
C ALA A 377 -6.78 5.43 -23.37
N ALA A 378 -7.40 6.48 -22.82
CA ALA A 378 -6.78 7.34 -21.82
C ALA A 378 -6.83 6.74 -20.40
N LYS A 379 -7.83 5.89 -20.08
CA LYS A 379 -8.04 5.34 -18.73
C LYS A 379 -7.60 3.88 -18.49
N GLY A 380 -7.68 3.01 -19.49
CA GLY A 380 -7.72 1.56 -19.27
C GLY A 380 -6.44 0.83 -19.67
N PRO A 381 -6.20 -0.39 -19.16
CA PRO A 381 -6.33 -0.85 -17.77
C PRO A 381 -5.59 0.03 -16.75
N LEU A 382 -4.61 0.82 -17.19
CA LEU A 382 -3.96 1.87 -16.41
C LEU A 382 -4.03 3.18 -17.21
N PRO A 383 -3.94 4.37 -16.57
CA PRO A 383 -3.90 5.63 -17.31
C PRO A 383 -2.77 5.65 -18.33
N GLN A 384 -2.97 6.34 -19.45
CA GLN A 384 -2.01 6.36 -20.56
C GLN A 384 -0.60 6.78 -20.12
N TRP A 385 -0.49 7.81 -19.28
CA TRP A 385 0.80 8.28 -18.75
C TRP A 385 1.46 7.24 -17.83
N THR A 386 0.67 6.48 -17.08
CA THR A 386 1.16 5.38 -16.24
C THR A 386 1.68 4.23 -17.09
N ALA A 387 0.96 3.86 -18.15
CA ALA A 387 1.43 2.87 -19.12
C ALA A 387 2.72 3.32 -19.81
N ALA A 388 2.80 4.60 -20.18
CA ALA A 388 3.99 5.18 -20.80
C ALA A 388 5.18 5.20 -19.83
N TYR A 389 4.98 5.57 -18.57
CA TYR A 389 6.00 5.46 -17.53
C TYR A 389 6.48 4.01 -17.39
N LEU A 390 5.55 3.05 -17.26
CA LEU A 390 5.89 1.64 -17.13
C LEU A 390 6.71 1.11 -18.32
N LEU A 391 6.38 1.51 -19.54
CA LEU A 391 7.07 1.06 -20.75
C LEU A 391 8.45 1.70 -20.95
N THR A 392 8.72 2.85 -20.35
CA THR A 392 9.95 3.63 -20.61
C THR A 392 10.86 3.75 -19.40
N MET A 393 10.30 3.63 -18.19
CA MET A 393 10.88 4.08 -16.92
C MET A 393 11.32 5.56 -16.93
N HIS A 394 10.74 6.40 -17.78
CA HIS A 394 11.15 7.80 -17.92
C HIS A 394 10.83 8.62 -16.64
N PRO A 395 11.79 9.37 -16.08
CA PRO A 395 11.61 10.09 -14.81
C PRO A 395 10.50 11.14 -14.86
N GLU A 396 10.39 11.94 -15.91
CA GLU A 396 9.29 12.93 -15.99
C GLU A 396 7.91 12.26 -16.10
N LEU A 397 7.80 11.07 -16.71
CA LEU A 397 6.52 10.32 -16.75
C LEU A 397 6.19 9.69 -15.39
N LYS A 398 7.22 9.39 -14.56
CA LYS A 398 7.04 9.02 -13.15
C LYS A 398 6.42 10.18 -12.39
N ASP A 399 6.90 11.41 -12.61
CA ASP A 399 6.35 12.61 -11.94
C ASP A 399 4.88 12.84 -12.32
N ILE A 400 4.51 12.62 -13.58
CA ILE A 400 3.09 12.65 -14.00
C ILE A 400 2.31 11.54 -13.28
N THR A 401 2.84 10.32 -13.21
CA THR A 401 2.16 9.17 -12.60
C THR A 401 1.96 9.34 -11.11
N LEU A 402 3.02 9.66 -10.36
CA LEU A 402 2.95 9.92 -8.92
C LEU A 402 2.16 11.19 -8.64
N GLY A 403 2.33 12.23 -9.46
CA GLY A 403 1.58 13.47 -9.36
C GLY A 403 0.06 13.24 -9.41
N HIS A 404 -0.43 12.41 -10.33
CA HIS A 404 -1.86 12.05 -10.33
C HIS A 404 -2.28 11.22 -9.12
N GLY A 405 -1.39 10.37 -8.58
CA GLY A 405 -1.62 9.71 -7.30
C GLY A 405 -1.78 10.72 -6.14
N GLU A 406 -0.99 11.80 -6.12
CA GLU A 406 -1.12 12.88 -5.14
C GLU A 406 -2.44 13.64 -5.33
N LEU A 407 -2.83 13.89 -6.59
CA LEU A 407 -4.07 14.59 -6.93
C LEU A 407 -5.33 13.80 -6.61
N ALA A 408 -5.27 12.46 -6.48
CA ALA A 408 -6.42 11.63 -6.13
C ALA A 408 -7.15 12.13 -4.86
N GLY A 409 -6.38 12.70 -3.92
CA GLY A 409 -6.90 13.29 -2.69
C GLY A 409 -7.83 14.48 -2.91
N SER A 410 -7.74 15.15 -4.05
CA SER A 410 -8.52 16.37 -4.36
C SER A 410 -10.02 16.10 -4.49
N TRP A 411 -10.42 14.88 -4.84
CA TRP A 411 -11.82 14.54 -5.05
C TRP A 411 -12.57 14.35 -3.71
N PRO A 412 -13.84 14.76 -3.64
CA PRO A 412 -14.68 14.61 -2.43
C PRO A 412 -15.19 13.17 -2.27
N VAL A 413 -14.28 12.19 -2.23
CA VAL A 413 -14.57 10.74 -2.21
C VAL A 413 -14.05 10.04 -0.96
N HIS A 414 -13.41 10.78 -0.06
CA HIS A 414 -12.81 10.25 1.16
C HIS A 414 -13.83 10.32 2.28
N PHE A 415 -14.45 9.18 2.61
CA PHE A 415 -15.40 9.07 3.71
C PHE A 415 -14.74 8.26 4.82
N ARG A 416 -14.04 8.95 5.73
CA ARG A 416 -13.35 8.33 6.86
C ARG A 416 -14.29 8.15 8.04
N ASP A 417 -14.28 6.99 8.66
CA ASP A 417 -14.88 6.78 9.97
C ASP A 417 -13.91 7.28 11.07
N LYS A 418 -14.37 8.22 11.91
CA LYS A 418 -13.55 8.86 12.94
C LYS A 418 -13.14 7.89 14.05
N GLN A 419 -13.88 6.82 14.29
CA GLN A 419 -13.57 5.85 15.33
C GLN A 419 -12.50 4.85 14.85
N THR A 420 -12.65 4.33 13.64
CA THR A 420 -11.71 3.33 13.09
C THR A 420 -10.49 3.96 12.43
N GLN A 421 -10.59 5.24 12.04
CA GLN A 421 -9.62 5.93 11.20
C GLN A 421 -9.41 5.22 9.84
N LEU A 422 -10.42 4.51 9.34
CA LEU A 422 -10.43 3.83 8.04
C LEU A 422 -11.58 4.38 7.16
N PRO A 423 -11.64 4.06 5.85
CA PRO A 423 -12.84 4.30 5.07
C PRO A 423 -14.08 3.70 5.74
N VAL A 424 -15.23 4.38 5.66
CA VAL A 424 -16.48 3.90 6.24
C VAL A 424 -16.85 2.52 5.68
N SER A 425 -17.09 1.57 6.56
CA SER A 425 -17.31 0.17 6.21
C SER A 425 -18.76 -0.09 5.83
N ILE A 426 -19.00 -0.75 4.70
CA ILE A 426 -20.35 -1.28 4.38
C ILE A 426 -20.70 -2.55 5.15
N ILE A 427 -19.78 -3.10 5.95
CA ILE A 427 -20.09 -4.20 6.88
C ILE A 427 -20.66 -3.63 8.17
N ASP A 428 -20.03 -2.56 8.70
CA ASP A 428 -20.48 -1.90 9.93
C ASP A 428 -21.73 -1.04 9.69
N TYR A 429 -21.85 -0.48 8.48
CA TYR A 429 -23.00 0.32 8.04
C TYR A 429 -23.54 -0.22 6.70
N PRO A 430 -24.29 -1.34 6.68
CA PRO A 430 -24.78 -1.97 5.46
C PRO A 430 -25.57 -1.05 4.52
N TYR A 431 -26.23 -0.03 5.07
CA TYR A 431 -27.07 0.93 4.37
C TYR A 431 -26.39 2.29 4.12
N VAL A 432 -25.09 2.46 4.44
CA VAL A 432 -24.36 3.71 4.14
C VAL A 432 -24.37 4.02 2.66
N SER A 433 -24.79 5.22 2.30
CA SER A 433 -24.80 5.64 0.90
C SER A 433 -24.77 7.16 0.75
N THR A 434 -24.08 7.65 -0.28
CA THR A 434 -24.04 9.07 -0.65
C THR A 434 -25.17 9.49 -1.60
N ILE A 435 -26.11 8.58 -1.91
CA ILE A 435 -27.29 8.93 -2.71
C ILE A 435 -28.19 9.93 -1.96
N TRP A 436 -28.86 10.78 -2.71
CA TRP A 436 -29.78 11.79 -2.17
C TRP A 436 -31.01 11.22 -1.46
N THR A 437 -31.38 9.98 -1.75
CA THR A 437 -32.58 9.34 -1.22
C THR A 437 -32.32 8.75 0.17
N VAL A 438 -32.32 9.61 1.19
CA VAL A 438 -32.06 9.23 2.60
C VAL A 438 -32.94 8.07 3.09
N LYS A 439 -34.18 7.94 2.61
CA LYS A 439 -35.05 6.80 2.98
C LYS A 439 -34.44 5.42 2.67
N ASP A 440 -33.56 5.33 1.66
CA ASP A 440 -32.93 4.07 1.24
C ASP A 440 -31.73 3.71 2.13
N THR A 441 -31.31 4.61 3.03
CA THR A 441 -30.23 4.37 4.01
C THR A 441 -30.74 3.99 5.40
N TYR A 442 -32.05 3.72 5.52
CA TYR A 442 -32.65 3.30 6.79
C TYR A 442 -32.35 1.84 7.09
N ASN A 443 -31.60 1.59 8.16
CA ASN A 443 -31.39 0.25 8.67
C ASN A 443 -32.53 -0.12 9.63
N SER A 444 -33.34 -1.10 9.23
CA SER A 444 -34.49 -1.56 10.01
C SER A 444 -34.12 -2.29 11.31
N GLU A 445 -32.92 -2.87 11.37
CA GLU A 445 -32.41 -3.58 12.56
C GLU A 445 -31.96 -2.59 13.64
N THR A 446 -31.19 -1.57 13.25
CA THR A 446 -30.66 -0.55 14.17
C THR A 446 -31.65 0.60 14.40
N LYS A 447 -32.69 0.70 13.56
CA LYS A 447 -33.68 1.79 13.51
C LYS A 447 -33.06 3.17 13.29
N ARG A 448 -31.95 3.22 12.56
CA ARG A 448 -31.19 4.45 12.29
C ARG A 448 -30.95 4.62 10.79
N TYR A 449 -30.78 5.87 10.38
CA TYR A 449 -30.26 6.20 9.06
C TYR A 449 -28.74 6.16 9.10
N GLU A 450 -28.16 5.54 8.08
CA GLU A 450 -26.70 5.38 7.93
C GLU A 450 -26.12 6.28 6.84
N ASN A 451 -26.89 7.26 6.32
CA ASN A 451 -26.32 8.21 5.37
C ASN A 451 -25.22 9.05 6.03
N PRO A 452 -24.14 9.36 5.30
CA PRO A 452 -23.16 10.35 5.73
C PRO A 452 -23.81 11.71 6.04
N ALA A 453 -23.12 12.53 6.82
CA ALA A 453 -23.56 13.89 7.10
C ALA A 453 -23.73 14.66 5.78
N THR A 454 -24.86 15.35 5.63
CA THR A 454 -25.17 16.12 4.42
C THR A 454 -24.77 17.57 4.59
N CYS A 455 -24.35 18.19 3.49
CA CYS A 455 -24.16 19.63 3.43
C CYS A 455 -25.50 20.34 3.62
N ASN A 456 -25.63 21.12 4.71
CA ASN A 456 -26.87 21.85 5.02
C ASN A 456 -26.93 23.17 4.25
N GLU A 457 -28.15 23.73 4.10
CA GLU A 457 -28.34 25.05 3.51
C GLU A 457 -27.51 26.11 4.26
N GLY A 458 -26.78 26.93 3.52
CA GLY A 458 -25.87 27.95 4.06
C GLY A 458 -24.39 27.57 4.11
N PHE A 459 -24.03 26.32 3.83
CA PHE A 459 -22.65 25.86 3.70
C PHE A 459 -22.22 25.69 2.23
N ASP A 460 -20.96 25.95 1.93
CA ASP A 460 -20.39 25.68 0.60
C ASP A 460 -19.86 24.24 0.51
N CYS A 461 -20.41 23.47 -0.41
CA CYS A 461 -19.92 22.13 -0.77
C CYS A 461 -19.79 21.98 -2.29
N ALA A 462 -19.69 23.10 -3.02
CA ALA A 462 -19.53 23.06 -4.45
C ALA A 462 -18.17 22.44 -4.81
N CYS A 463 -18.19 21.43 -5.67
CA CYS A 463 -16.99 20.85 -6.24
C CYS A 463 -17.23 20.52 -7.72
N ASN A 464 -16.33 21.01 -8.57
CA ASN A 464 -16.34 20.73 -10.01
C ASN A 464 -15.71 19.37 -10.34
N LEU A 465 -14.92 18.80 -9.42
CA LEU A 465 -14.32 17.48 -9.56
C LEU A 465 -15.39 16.41 -9.44
N LYS A 466 -15.58 15.62 -10.51
CA LYS A 466 -16.54 14.53 -10.55
C LYS A 466 -15.83 13.21 -10.36
N PHE A 467 -16.39 12.36 -9.50
CA PHE A 467 -15.92 10.99 -9.31
C PHE A 467 -15.93 10.22 -10.64
N ALA A 468 -14.87 9.46 -10.85
CA ALA A 468 -14.83 8.39 -11.83
C ALA A 468 -14.04 7.24 -11.21
N TYR A 469 -14.39 6.01 -11.55
CA TYR A 469 -13.52 4.88 -11.24
C TYR A 469 -12.18 5.04 -11.95
N ASP A 470 -11.12 5.12 -11.16
CA ASP A 470 -9.76 5.32 -11.62
C ASP A 470 -8.80 4.31 -10.98
N SER A 471 -7.53 4.40 -11.34
CA SER A 471 -6.46 3.61 -10.74
C SER A 471 -5.24 4.49 -10.50
N LEU A 472 -5.46 5.77 -10.18
CA LEU A 472 -4.42 6.79 -10.10
C LEU A 472 -3.40 6.44 -9.03
N ALA A 473 -3.84 5.85 -7.92
CA ALA A 473 -2.98 5.52 -6.79
C ALA A 473 -2.41 4.08 -6.82
N TYR A 474 -2.90 3.20 -7.70
CA TYR A 474 -2.49 1.79 -7.72
C TYR A 474 -1.01 1.61 -8.04
N VAL A 475 -0.52 2.10 -9.19
CA VAL A 475 0.89 1.99 -9.57
C VAL A 475 1.81 2.83 -8.68
N PRO A 476 1.43 4.06 -8.27
CA PRO A 476 2.17 4.77 -7.25
C PRO A 476 2.40 3.95 -5.98
N TYR A 477 1.38 3.29 -5.43
CA TYR A 477 1.57 2.40 -4.28
C TYR A 477 2.42 1.18 -4.62
N LEU A 478 2.13 0.52 -5.76
CA LEU A 478 2.80 -0.69 -6.20
C LEU A 478 4.33 -0.55 -6.23
N LEU A 479 4.84 0.60 -6.68
CA LEU A 479 6.26 0.84 -6.90
C LEU A 479 6.94 1.65 -5.78
N THR A 480 6.19 2.41 -4.98
CA THR A 480 6.78 3.22 -3.88
C THR A 480 6.57 2.61 -2.50
N GLY A 481 5.51 1.82 -2.30
CA GLY A 481 5.09 1.32 -0.99
C GLY A 481 4.55 2.42 -0.07
N ASP A 482 4.27 3.61 -0.58
CA ASP A 482 3.80 4.74 0.20
C ASP A 482 2.35 4.53 0.65
N TYR A 483 2.13 4.52 1.96
CA TYR A 483 0.82 4.25 2.56
C TYR A 483 -0.27 5.21 2.08
N TYR A 484 0.06 6.48 1.79
CA TYR A 484 -0.94 7.42 1.27
C TYR A 484 -1.61 6.89 0.01
N PHE A 485 -0.83 6.38 -0.95
CA PHE A 485 -1.38 5.86 -2.20
C PHE A 485 -2.20 4.57 -2.00
N LEU A 486 -1.82 3.72 -1.03
CA LEU A 486 -2.67 2.59 -0.64
C LEU A 486 -4.02 3.10 -0.14
N GLU A 487 -4.00 4.12 0.69
CA GLU A 487 -5.20 4.66 1.30
C GLU A 487 -6.09 5.38 0.29
N GLU A 488 -5.51 6.15 -0.64
CA GLU A 488 -6.22 6.72 -1.79
C GLU A 488 -6.93 5.65 -2.61
N LEU A 489 -6.26 4.52 -2.89
CA LEU A 489 -6.85 3.38 -3.58
C LEU A 489 -8.02 2.77 -2.79
N GLN A 490 -7.86 2.63 -1.47
CA GLN A 490 -8.91 2.11 -0.58
C GLN A 490 -10.12 3.04 -0.51
N PHE A 491 -9.90 4.36 -0.40
CA PHE A 491 -10.98 5.35 -0.44
C PHE A 491 -11.72 5.34 -1.77
N ASN A 492 -11.00 5.32 -2.90
CA ASN A 492 -11.62 5.28 -4.22
C ASN A 492 -12.47 4.01 -4.43
N ALA A 493 -11.90 2.85 -4.07
CA ALA A 493 -12.59 1.56 -4.13
C ALA A 493 -13.85 1.55 -3.25
N ASN A 494 -13.73 2.05 -2.01
CA ASN A 494 -14.83 2.11 -1.06
C ASN A 494 -15.91 3.12 -1.47
N TYR A 495 -15.52 4.27 -2.02
CA TYR A 495 -16.46 5.25 -2.54
C TYR A 495 -17.33 4.66 -3.65
N GLY A 496 -16.73 3.83 -4.51
CA GLY A 496 -17.45 3.04 -5.51
C GLY A 496 -18.59 2.18 -4.96
N LEU A 497 -18.46 1.71 -3.72
CA LEU A 497 -19.51 0.95 -3.03
C LEU A 497 -20.61 1.89 -2.50
N ILE A 498 -20.23 2.96 -1.81
CA ILE A 498 -21.19 3.82 -1.11
C ILE A 498 -21.88 4.86 -2.02
N VAL A 499 -21.38 5.09 -3.24
CA VAL A 499 -22.06 5.93 -4.25
C VAL A 499 -23.30 5.23 -4.83
N GLN A 500 -23.49 3.94 -4.55
CA GLN A 500 -24.61 3.14 -5.02
C GLN A 500 -25.72 3.07 -3.98
N ASN A 501 -26.94 2.84 -4.45
CA ASN A 501 -28.04 2.46 -3.58
C ASN A 501 -27.72 1.14 -2.85
N PRO A 502 -27.91 1.05 -1.51
CA PRO A 502 -27.60 -0.16 -0.76
C PRO A 502 -28.25 -1.43 -1.31
N GLY A 503 -29.51 -1.36 -1.76
CA GLY A 503 -30.21 -2.51 -2.31
C GLY A 503 -29.58 -3.04 -3.62
N TYR A 504 -29.02 -2.17 -4.47
CA TYR A 504 -28.36 -2.60 -5.71
C TYR A 504 -27.03 -3.29 -5.47
N ARG A 505 -26.33 -2.95 -4.38
CA ARG A 505 -25.10 -3.63 -3.97
C ARG A 505 -25.35 -4.81 -3.03
N GLU A 506 -26.62 -5.18 -2.81
CA GLU A 506 -27.03 -6.18 -1.80
C GLU A 506 -26.38 -5.90 -0.43
N GLU A 507 -26.48 -4.62 -0.03
CA GLU A 507 -26.01 -4.11 1.26
C GLU A 507 -24.52 -4.45 1.46
N HIS A 508 -24.18 -5.11 2.55
CA HIS A 508 -22.80 -5.46 2.92
C HIS A 508 -22.10 -6.39 1.93
N LYS A 509 -22.82 -7.03 0.98
CA LYS A 509 -22.17 -7.83 -0.07
C LYS A 509 -21.30 -6.99 -1.01
N GLY A 510 -21.64 -5.71 -1.21
CA GLY A 510 -20.84 -4.78 -2.00
C GLY A 510 -20.81 -5.08 -3.50
N LEU A 511 -21.92 -5.56 -4.08
CA LEU A 511 -21.96 -5.86 -5.52
C LEU A 511 -21.81 -4.59 -6.38
N ILE A 512 -20.94 -4.64 -7.38
CA ILE A 512 -20.80 -3.65 -8.45
C ILE A 512 -21.48 -4.22 -9.70
N LYS A 513 -22.78 -3.90 -9.86
CA LYS A 513 -23.59 -4.40 -10.99
C LYS A 513 -24.44 -3.29 -11.61
N GLY A 514 -24.35 -3.14 -12.94
CA GLY A 514 -25.15 -2.21 -13.73
C GLY A 514 -24.85 -0.73 -13.52
N ILE A 515 -23.77 -0.38 -12.81
CA ILE A 515 -23.46 1.02 -12.47
C ILE A 515 -22.74 1.75 -13.59
N TYR A 516 -23.21 2.95 -13.92
CA TYR A 516 -22.63 3.82 -14.95
C TYR A 516 -22.34 3.08 -16.29
N GLY A 517 -23.21 2.13 -16.65
CA GLY A 517 -23.04 1.26 -17.82
C GLY A 517 -21.93 0.20 -17.65
N LEU A 518 -21.71 -0.59 -18.70
CA LEU A 518 -20.70 -1.67 -18.66
C LEU A 518 -19.29 -1.14 -18.35
N GLN A 519 -18.95 0.06 -18.81
CA GLN A 519 -17.64 0.66 -18.62
C GLN A 519 -17.38 1.02 -17.15
N GLY A 520 -18.34 1.68 -16.49
CA GLY A 520 -18.23 2.03 -15.08
C GLY A 520 -18.18 0.80 -14.18
N GLN A 521 -19.00 -0.22 -14.50
CA GLN A 521 -18.94 -1.51 -13.81
C GLN A 521 -17.56 -2.16 -13.92
N SER A 522 -16.99 -2.25 -15.14
CA SER A 522 -15.67 -2.87 -15.35
C SER A 522 -14.55 -2.14 -14.62
N TRP A 523 -14.55 -0.80 -14.63
CA TRP A 523 -13.54 -0.03 -13.90
C TRP A 523 -13.73 -0.12 -12.39
N GLY A 524 -14.96 -0.16 -11.89
CA GLY A 524 -15.20 -0.37 -10.46
C GLY A 524 -14.71 -1.72 -9.97
N LEU A 525 -14.97 -2.79 -10.74
CA LEU A 525 -14.43 -4.13 -10.44
C LEU A 525 -12.89 -4.16 -10.49
N ARG A 526 -12.28 -3.52 -11.49
CA ARG A 526 -10.81 -3.38 -11.58
C ARG A 526 -10.24 -2.68 -10.34
N THR A 527 -10.83 -1.57 -9.92
CA THR A 527 -10.32 -0.81 -8.76
C THR A 527 -10.49 -1.61 -7.46
N LEU A 528 -11.60 -2.34 -7.29
CA LEU A 528 -11.76 -3.29 -6.18
C LEU A 528 -10.72 -4.41 -6.21
N GLU A 529 -10.47 -5.00 -7.38
CA GLU A 529 -9.47 -6.06 -7.57
C GLU A 529 -8.07 -5.56 -7.21
N TYR A 530 -7.65 -4.40 -7.73
CA TYR A 530 -6.38 -3.77 -7.37
C TYR A 530 -6.26 -3.54 -5.86
N CYS A 531 -7.31 -3.04 -5.23
CA CYS A 531 -7.33 -2.80 -3.79
C CYS A 531 -7.19 -4.11 -2.99
N ALA A 532 -7.96 -5.14 -3.33
CA ALA A 532 -7.91 -6.45 -2.68
C ALA A 532 -6.55 -7.16 -2.90
N PHE A 533 -6.00 -7.04 -4.11
CA PHE A 533 -4.72 -7.63 -4.50
C PHE A 533 -3.56 -7.07 -3.66
N ILE A 534 -3.49 -5.73 -3.54
CA ILE A 534 -2.29 -5.04 -3.01
C ILE A 534 -2.40 -4.63 -1.54
N THR A 535 -3.62 -4.58 -0.96
CA THR A 535 -3.78 -4.32 0.48
C THR A 535 -2.95 -5.35 1.28
N PRO A 536 -2.12 -4.92 2.25
CA PRO A 536 -1.29 -5.82 3.03
C PRO A 536 -2.09 -6.86 3.78
N ASP A 537 -1.54 -8.06 3.97
CA ASP A 537 -2.27 -9.19 4.56
C ASP A 537 -2.63 -8.94 6.03
N ASN A 538 -1.83 -8.15 6.74
CA ASN A 538 -2.10 -7.75 8.13
C ASN A 538 -2.92 -6.45 8.25
N HIS A 539 -3.33 -5.83 7.14
CA HIS A 539 -4.13 -4.61 7.18
C HIS A 539 -5.59 -4.92 7.51
N PRO A 540 -6.28 -4.13 8.36
CA PRO A 540 -7.67 -4.39 8.75
C PRO A 540 -8.65 -4.51 7.56
N LEU A 541 -8.37 -3.81 6.46
CA LEU A 541 -9.21 -3.83 5.24
C LEU A 541 -8.91 -4.97 4.27
N LYS A 542 -7.92 -5.84 4.55
CA LYS A 542 -7.59 -6.94 3.63
C LYS A 542 -8.79 -7.83 3.37
N GLN A 543 -9.32 -8.40 4.46
CA GLN A 543 -10.45 -9.32 4.41
C GLN A 543 -11.69 -8.62 3.82
N TYR A 544 -11.93 -7.37 4.20
CA TYR A 544 -13.03 -6.55 3.69
C TYR A 544 -13.06 -6.49 2.15
N PHE A 545 -11.97 -6.07 1.52
CA PHE A 545 -11.94 -5.98 0.05
C PHE A 545 -11.87 -7.36 -0.63
N THR A 546 -11.21 -8.35 -0.02
CA THR A 546 -11.15 -9.72 -0.53
C THR A 546 -12.53 -10.39 -0.54
N ASP A 547 -13.35 -10.18 0.49
CA ASP A 547 -14.69 -10.77 0.54
C ASP A 547 -15.64 -10.08 -0.45
N ILE A 548 -15.56 -8.76 -0.59
CA ILE A 548 -16.38 -8.02 -1.57
C ILE A 548 -16.05 -8.43 -3.00
N ILE A 549 -14.77 -8.58 -3.37
CA ILE A 549 -14.43 -9.04 -4.72
C ILE A 549 -14.88 -10.51 -4.94
N ARG A 550 -14.78 -11.37 -3.92
CA ARG A 550 -15.31 -12.75 -3.98
C ARG A 550 -16.82 -12.76 -4.21
N ASN A 551 -17.58 -11.95 -3.48
CA ASN A 551 -19.03 -11.83 -3.68
C ASN A 551 -19.38 -11.42 -5.12
N ASN A 552 -18.61 -10.49 -5.70
CA ASN A 552 -18.78 -10.07 -7.08
C ASN A 552 -18.45 -11.20 -8.07
N ILE A 553 -17.34 -11.92 -7.88
CA ILE A 553 -16.96 -13.09 -8.71
C ILE A 553 -18.06 -14.15 -8.68
N GLU A 554 -18.54 -14.53 -7.48
CA GLU A 554 -19.62 -15.50 -7.30
C GLU A 554 -20.91 -15.04 -8.00
N TYR A 555 -21.30 -13.79 -7.83
CA TYR A 555 -22.48 -13.23 -8.48
C TYR A 555 -22.40 -13.32 -10.01
N PHE A 556 -21.28 -12.90 -10.61
CA PHE A 556 -21.12 -12.93 -12.07
C PHE A 556 -20.98 -14.33 -12.64
N ASN A 557 -20.31 -15.25 -11.93
CA ASN A 557 -20.23 -16.66 -12.32
C ASN A 557 -21.61 -17.33 -12.30
N ASN A 558 -22.40 -17.14 -11.23
CA ASN A 558 -23.76 -17.68 -11.14
C ASN A 558 -24.68 -17.05 -12.21
N SER A 559 -24.56 -15.74 -12.43
CA SER A 559 -25.34 -15.03 -13.45
C SER A 559 -25.02 -15.49 -14.88
N ARG A 560 -23.77 -15.92 -15.14
CA ARG A 560 -23.35 -16.48 -16.43
C ARG A 560 -24.03 -17.82 -16.70
N ASP A 561 -24.11 -18.67 -15.68
CA ASP A 561 -24.70 -20.00 -15.79
C ASP A 561 -26.22 -19.94 -16.00
N GLU A 562 -26.89 -18.93 -15.43
CA GLU A 562 -28.32 -18.64 -15.66
C GLU A 562 -28.61 -17.94 -17.01
N LYS A 563 -27.64 -17.20 -17.59
CA LYS A 563 -27.84 -16.35 -18.78
C LYS A 563 -26.96 -16.73 -19.98
N LYS A 564 -26.92 -18.01 -20.36
CA LYS A 564 -26.24 -18.54 -21.57
C LYS A 564 -26.63 -17.90 -22.94
N GLY A 565 -27.35 -16.78 -22.98
CA GLY A 565 -27.82 -16.13 -24.20
C GLY A 565 -27.63 -14.60 -24.31
N LEU A 566 -27.02 -13.92 -23.32
CA LEU A 566 -26.84 -12.46 -23.40
C LEU A 566 -25.39 -12.06 -23.03
N LEU A 567 -24.76 -11.33 -23.95
CA LEU A 567 -23.38 -10.82 -23.93
C LEU A 567 -22.99 -10.20 -22.59
N PHE A 568 -22.36 -10.98 -21.70
CA PHE A 568 -21.62 -10.49 -20.54
C PHE A 568 -20.25 -11.18 -20.53
N TRP A 569 -19.26 -10.53 -21.16
CA TRP A 569 -17.86 -10.91 -21.02
C TRP A 569 -17.28 -10.13 -19.84
N VAL A 570 -17.50 -10.62 -18.62
CA VAL A 570 -16.65 -10.31 -17.49
C VAL A 570 -15.92 -11.62 -17.18
N VAL A 571 -14.68 -11.73 -17.63
CA VAL A 571 -13.76 -12.80 -17.22
C VAL A 571 -13.01 -12.24 -16.02
N LEU A 572 -13.47 -12.56 -14.82
CA LEU A 572 -12.65 -12.44 -13.61
C LEU A 572 -11.82 -13.73 -13.58
N PHE A 573 -10.50 -13.59 -13.64
CA PHE A 573 -9.61 -14.74 -13.56
C PHE A 573 -9.59 -15.24 -12.12
N ASP A 574 -10.02 -16.48 -11.90
CA ASP A 574 -9.68 -17.25 -10.70
C ASP A 574 -8.19 -17.61 -10.81
N GLN A 575 -7.30 -16.78 -10.24
CA GLN A 575 -5.98 -17.20 -9.75
C GLN A 575 -5.54 -16.35 -8.56
#